data_AF-A0A3D3DCL6-F1
#
_entry.id   AF-A0A3D3DCL6-F1
#
_cell.length_a   1.000
_cell.length_b   1.000
_cell.length_c   1.000
_cell.angle_alpha   90.00
_cell.angle_beta   90.00
_cell.angle_gamma   90.00
#
_symmetry.space_group_name_H-M   'P 1'
#
loop_
_entity.id
_entity.type
_entity.pdbx_description
1 polymer ?
#
loop_
_entity_poly.entity_id
_entity_poly.type
_entity_poly.pdbx_seq_one_letter_code
_entity_poly.pdbx_strand_id
1 'polypeptide(L)'
;MSLGINTTTPEGIVLAADSRQSYRNRKGMARIGSDNASKLFQLNRRIGIIVTGLAFLPEDGVMKSVSKFIEQFKRENDIERLNVRDAADRLHSLFDIKYEWQ
;
A
#
# COMPACT_ATOMS: atom_id res chain seq x y z
N MET A 1 3.92 -11.70 -5.52
CA MET A 1 3.06 -11.42 -6.68
C MET A 1 1.74 -10.94 -6.14
N SER A 2 1.28 -9.79 -6.61
CA SER A 2 0.01 -9.17 -6.23
C SER A 2 -0.63 -8.62 -7.49
N LEU A 3 -1.95 -8.67 -7.56
CA LEU A 3 -2.75 -8.03 -8.59
C LEU A 3 -3.62 -6.98 -7.92
N GLY A 4 -3.50 -5.74 -8.38
CA GLY A 4 -4.41 -4.64 -8.07
C GLY A 4 -5.07 -4.17 -9.35
N ILE A 5 -6.38 -4.01 -9.34
CA ILE A 5 -7.15 -3.46 -10.46
C ILE A 5 -7.99 -2.29 -9.99
N ASN A 6 -8.16 -1.30 -10.86
CA ASN A 6 -9.15 -0.27 -10.69
C ASN A 6 -10.00 -0.14 -11.95
N THR A 7 -11.22 0.36 -11.78
CA THR A 7 -12.05 0.86 -12.88
C THR A 7 -12.90 2.00 -12.34
N THR A 8 -13.32 2.88 -13.24
CA THR A 8 -14.27 3.94 -12.92
C THR A 8 -15.63 3.61 -13.54
N THR A 9 -16.70 4.04 -12.88
CA THR A 9 -18.05 4.12 -13.41
C THR A 9 -18.50 5.58 -13.34
N PRO A 10 -19.59 5.99 -14.01
CA PRO A 10 -20.13 7.34 -13.85
C PRO A 10 -20.43 7.72 -12.39
N GLU A 11 -20.69 6.74 -11.52
CA GLU A 11 -21.06 6.91 -10.12
C GLU A 11 -19.89 6.79 -9.15
N GLY A 12 -18.71 6.33 -9.58
CA GLY A 12 -17.58 6.18 -8.67
C GLY A 12 -16.39 5.37 -9.17
N ILE A 13 -15.63 4.84 -8.21
CA ILE A 13 -14.37 4.14 -8.42
C ILE A 13 -14.47 2.77 -7.74
N VAL A 14 -14.12 1.72 -8.47
CA VAL A 14 -13.97 0.37 -7.95
C VAL A 14 -12.49 0.03 -7.86
N LEU A 15 -12.05 -0.39 -6.68
CA LEU A 15 -10.69 -0.89 -6.44
C LEU A 15 -10.79 -2.33 -5.95
N ALA A 16 -9.99 -3.23 -6.52
CA ALA A 16 -9.92 -4.61 -6.07
C ALA A 16 -8.47 -5.09 -6.08
N ALA A 17 -8.13 -5.98 -5.14
CA ALA A 17 -6.83 -6.62 -5.07
C ALA A 17 -6.97 -8.02 -4.50
N ASP A 18 -6.05 -8.91 -4.89
CA ASP A 18 -5.97 -10.24 -4.29
C ASP A 18 -5.47 -10.15 -2.83
N SER A 19 -5.88 -11.07 -1.96
CA SER A 19 -5.42 -11.11 -0.56
C SER A 19 -4.15 -11.92 -0.34
N ARG A 20 -3.62 -12.59 -1.39
CA ARG A 20 -2.47 -13.48 -1.27
C ARG A 20 -1.15 -12.73 -1.23
N GLN A 21 -0.35 -12.97 -0.22
CA GLN A 21 1.02 -12.49 -0.13
C GLN A 21 1.99 -13.66 -0.30
N SER A 22 2.91 -13.51 -1.24
CA SER A 22 3.94 -14.51 -1.53
C SER A 22 5.34 -13.98 -1.26
N TYR A 23 6.26 -14.84 -0.85
CA TYR A 23 7.69 -14.54 -0.76
C TYR A 23 8.52 -15.62 -1.44
N ARG A 24 9.81 -15.37 -1.67
CA ARG A 24 10.78 -16.39 -2.06
C ARG A 24 11.59 -16.80 -0.85
N ASN A 25 11.69 -18.10 -0.58
CA ASN A 25 12.55 -18.59 0.49
C ASN A 25 14.04 -18.55 0.07
N ARG A 26 14.96 -18.95 0.96
CA ARG A 26 16.41 -18.98 0.69
C ARG A 26 16.82 -19.86 -0.50
N LYS A 27 15.97 -20.79 -0.93
CA LYS A 27 16.19 -21.64 -2.12
C LYS A 27 15.56 -21.04 -3.39
N GLY A 28 15.09 -19.80 -3.34
CA GLY A 28 14.42 -19.12 -4.46
C GLY A 28 12.99 -19.59 -4.74
N MET A 29 12.46 -20.56 -3.98
CA MET A 29 11.12 -21.10 -4.21
C MET A 29 10.04 -20.13 -3.75
N ALA A 30 9.02 -19.91 -4.57
CA ALA A 30 7.84 -19.15 -4.19
C ALA A 30 7.05 -19.89 -3.11
N ARG A 31 6.68 -19.16 -2.05
CA ARG A 31 5.87 -19.63 -0.94
C ARG A 31 4.77 -18.62 -0.64
N ILE A 32 3.64 -19.12 -0.15
CA ILE A 32 2.56 -18.28 0.39
C ILE A 32 2.97 -17.91 1.81
N GLY A 33 3.03 -16.60 2.08
CA GLY A 33 3.23 -16.06 3.43
C GLY A 33 1.91 -15.76 4.13
N SER A 34 0.87 -15.41 3.37
CA SER A 34 -0.50 -15.19 3.87
C SER A 34 -1.50 -15.27 2.71
N ASP A 35 -2.74 -15.70 2.98
CA ASP A 35 -3.88 -15.59 2.06
C ASP A 35 -4.88 -14.48 2.50
N ASN A 36 -4.53 -13.69 3.52
CA ASN A 36 -5.41 -12.65 4.08
C ASN A 36 -4.67 -11.31 4.31
N ALA A 37 -3.77 -10.93 3.40
CA ALA A 37 -3.04 -9.67 3.48
C ALA A 37 -3.89 -8.51 2.92
N SER A 38 -4.04 -7.43 3.69
CA SER A 38 -4.68 -6.19 3.23
C SER A 38 -3.77 -5.40 2.29
N LYS A 39 -4.26 -5.14 1.08
CA LYS A 39 -3.59 -4.35 0.04
C LYS A 39 -4.42 -3.17 -0.45
N LEU A 40 -5.68 -3.10 -0.01
CA LEU A 40 -6.63 -2.03 -0.29
C LEU A 40 -6.83 -1.20 0.95
N PHE A 41 -6.74 0.12 0.81
CA PHE A 41 -6.92 1.05 1.91
C PHE A 41 -7.79 2.21 1.44
N GLN A 42 -8.79 2.57 2.22
CA GLN A 42 -9.52 3.81 2.01
C GLN A 42 -8.84 4.92 2.80
N LEU A 43 -8.49 6.03 2.12
CA LEU A 43 -7.98 7.23 2.78
C LEU A 43 -9.12 8.13 3.22
N ASN A 44 -10.07 8.41 2.33
CA ASN A 44 -11.25 9.21 2.62
C ASN A 44 -12.41 8.78 1.70
N ARG A 45 -13.51 9.55 1.67
CA ARG A 45 -14.68 9.24 0.82
C ARG A 45 -14.40 9.24 -0.69
N ARG A 46 -13.26 9.80 -1.14
CA ARG A 46 -12.93 10.04 -2.56
C ARG A 46 -11.64 9.37 -3.01
N ILE A 47 -10.84 8.82 -2.09
CA ILE A 47 -9.49 8.32 -2.37
C ILE A 47 -9.32 6.94 -1.74
N GLY A 48 -8.96 5.97 -2.58
CA GLY A 48 -8.48 4.67 -2.16
C GLY A 48 -7.11 4.35 -2.73
N ILE A 49 -6.36 3.51 -2.02
CA ILE A 49 -5.00 3.10 -2.33
C ILE A 49 -4.99 1.60 -2.59
N ILE A 50 -4.28 1.18 -3.65
CA ILE A 50 -3.87 -0.20 -3.86
C ILE A 50 -2.36 -0.29 -3.79
N VAL A 51 -1.83 -1.22 -3.00
CA VAL A 51 -0.39 -1.47 -2.88
C VAL A 51 0.00 -2.77 -3.57
N THR A 52 1.02 -2.70 -4.44
CA THR A 52 1.63 -3.87 -5.08
C THR A 52 3.15 -3.81 -4.94
N GLY A 53 3.82 -4.96 -5.11
CA GLY A 53 5.28 -5.05 -4.97
C GLY A 53 5.71 -5.56 -3.59
N LEU A 54 6.61 -4.83 -2.94
CA LEU A 54 7.20 -5.22 -1.67
C LEU A 54 6.19 -5.07 -0.53
N ALA A 55 5.99 -6.14 0.23
CA ALA A 55 5.04 -6.15 1.35
C ALA A 55 5.65 -5.60 2.65
N PHE A 56 6.98 -5.57 2.74
CA PHE A 56 7.71 -5.08 3.91
C PHE A 56 8.87 -4.17 3.48
N LEU A 57 9.08 -3.10 4.22
CA LEU A 57 10.23 -2.21 4.11
C LEU A 57 11.00 -2.20 5.44
N PRO A 58 12.33 -2.02 5.41
CA PRO A 58 13.11 -1.88 6.63
C PRO A 58 12.81 -0.54 7.33
N GLU A 59 12.72 -0.57 8.65
CA GLU A 59 12.70 0.63 9.50
C GLU A 59 13.53 0.29 10.75
N ASP A 60 14.64 1.00 10.96
CA ASP A 60 15.60 0.76 12.03
C ASP A 60 16.09 -0.71 12.09
N GLY A 61 16.34 -1.30 10.92
CA GLY A 61 16.77 -2.70 10.79
C GLY A 61 15.67 -3.74 10.99
N VAL A 62 14.42 -3.33 11.24
CA VAL A 62 13.27 -4.21 11.42
C VAL A 62 12.34 -4.11 10.22
N MET A 63 11.98 -5.25 9.61
CA MET A 63 11.01 -5.29 8.53
C MET A 63 9.60 -4.95 9.04
N LYS A 64 9.02 -3.86 8.55
CA LYS A 64 7.64 -3.44 8.86
C LYS A 64 6.77 -3.55 7.61
N SER A 65 5.51 -3.91 7.80
CA SER A 65 4.58 -4.07 6.68
C SER A 65 4.25 -2.72 6.05
N VAL A 66 4.03 -2.70 4.74
CA VAL A 66 3.59 -1.47 4.05
C VAL A 66 2.26 -0.96 4.63
N SER A 67 1.36 -1.86 5.02
CA SER A 67 0.11 -1.51 5.70
C SER A 67 0.33 -0.66 6.94
N LYS A 68 1.42 -0.89 7.71
CA LYS A 68 1.77 -0.06 8.88
C LYS A 68 1.98 1.40 8.47
N PHE A 69 2.71 1.64 7.38
CA PHE A 69 3.03 2.99 6.90
C PHE A 69 1.80 3.70 6.33
N ILE A 70 0.90 2.98 5.66
CA ILE A 70 -0.39 3.55 5.23
C ILE A 70 -1.26 3.96 6.43
N GLU A 71 -1.33 3.12 7.47
CA GLU A 71 -2.06 3.50 8.70
C GLU A 71 -1.38 4.63 9.47
N GLN A 72 -0.05 4.71 9.43
CA GLN A 72 0.69 5.87 9.95
C GLN A 72 0.34 7.14 9.18
N PHE A 73 0.38 7.10 7.85
CA PHE A 73 -0.01 8.22 6.99
C PHE A 73 -1.41 8.75 7.34
N LYS A 74 -2.38 7.84 7.53
CA LYS A 74 -3.75 8.19 7.93
C LYS A 74 -3.85 8.89 9.28
N ARG A 75 -2.98 8.54 10.24
CA ARG A 75 -2.97 9.14 11.59
C ARG A 75 -2.27 10.51 11.60
N GLU A 76 -1.26 10.70 10.78
CA GLU A 76 -0.41 11.90 10.78
C GLU A 76 -0.92 13.00 9.85
N ASN A 77 -1.92 12.72 9.02
CA ASN A 77 -2.48 13.67 8.05
C ASN A 77 -3.97 13.87 8.27
N ASP A 78 -4.45 15.10 8.03
CA ASP A 78 -5.89 15.40 7.92
C ASP A 78 -6.44 14.87 6.58
N ILE A 79 -6.69 13.56 6.53
CA ILE A 79 -7.05 12.80 5.32
C ILE A 79 -8.32 13.31 4.65
N GLU A 80 -9.27 13.90 5.38
CA GLU A 80 -10.54 14.39 4.81
C GLU A 80 -10.35 15.64 3.95
N ARG A 81 -9.29 16.42 4.20
CA ARG A 81 -8.95 17.62 3.42
C ARG A 81 -8.07 17.35 2.21
N LEU A 82 -7.49 16.15 2.10
CA LEU A 82 -6.62 15.81 0.99
C LEU A 82 -7.41 15.62 -0.32
N ASN A 83 -6.87 16.18 -1.40
CA ASN A 83 -7.21 15.79 -2.76
C ASN A 83 -6.26 14.68 -3.25
N VAL A 84 -6.52 14.10 -4.43
CA VAL A 84 -5.73 12.99 -4.98
C VAL A 84 -4.26 13.37 -5.18
N ARG A 85 -3.99 14.59 -5.64
CA ARG A 85 -2.62 15.09 -5.87
C ARG A 85 -1.86 15.21 -4.56
N ASP A 86 -2.44 15.90 -3.58
CA ASP A 86 -1.80 16.08 -2.26
C ASP A 86 -1.55 14.74 -1.57
N ALA A 87 -2.50 13.81 -1.69
CA ALA A 87 -2.34 12.45 -1.16
C ALA A 87 -1.19 11.71 -1.87
N ALA A 88 -1.12 11.78 -3.20
CA ALA A 88 -0.07 11.14 -3.98
C ALA A 88 1.32 11.73 -3.66
N ASP A 89 1.45 13.05 -3.63
CA ASP A 89 2.71 13.74 -3.37
C ASP A 89 3.23 13.41 -1.95
N ARG A 90 2.36 13.42 -0.93
CA ARG A 90 2.75 13.09 0.44
C ARG A 90 3.04 11.60 0.65
N LEU A 91 2.27 10.71 0.02
CA LEU A 91 2.56 9.27 0.06
C LEU A 91 3.90 9.00 -0.62
N HIS A 92 4.17 9.67 -1.74
CA HIS A 92 5.46 9.58 -2.41
C HIS A 92 6.59 10.00 -1.47
N SER A 93 6.53 11.19 -0.86
CA SER A 93 7.54 11.64 0.11
C SER A 93 7.71 10.69 1.31
N LEU A 94 6.61 10.14 1.84
CA LEU A 94 6.68 9.15 2.92
C LEU A 94 7.46 7.91 2.47
N PHE A 95 7.11 7.35 1.32
CA PHE A 95 7.78 6.14 0.82
C PHE A 95 9.19 6.41 0.31
N ASP A 96 9.51 7.62 -0.13
CA ASP A 96 10.87 8.05 -0.45
C ASP A 96 11.78 7.86 0.76
N ILE A 97 11.35 8.38 1.92
CA ILE A 97 12.05 8.27 3.20
C ILE A 97 12.11 6.81 3.68
N LYS A 98 10.99 6.07 3.58
CA LYS A 98 10.91 4.69 4.10
C LYS A 98 11.57 3.65 3.20
N TYR A 99 11.63 3.91 1.90
CA TYR A 99 12.22 3.00 0.92
C TYR A 99 13.68 3.34 0.62
N GLU A 100 14.14 4.53 1.02
CA GLU A 100 15.38 5.13 0.50
C GLU A 100 15.36 5.11 -1.04
N TRP A 101 14.19 5.45 -1.61
CA TRP A 101 14.07 5.70 -3.04
C TRP A 101 14.83 7.01 -3.31
N GLN A 102 15.64 7.04 -4.37
CA GLN A 102 16.75 7.99 -4.52
C GLN A 102 16.37 9.47 -4.46
#